data_AF-A0A3N5R4F1-F1
#
_entry.id   AF-A0A3N5R4F1-F1
#
_cell.length_a   1.000
_cell.length_b   1.000
_cell.length_c   1.000
_cell.angle_alpha   90.00
_cell.angle_beta   90.00
_cell.angle_gamma   90.00
#
_symmetry.space_group_name_H-M   'P 1'
#
loop_
_entity.id
_entity.type
_entity.pdbx_description
1 polymer ?
#
loop_
_entity_poly.entity_id
_entity_poly.type
_entity_poly.pdbx_seq_one_letter_code
_entity_poly.pdbx_strand_id
1 'polypeptide(L)' 'QELDGGEFDLSDTPDLLPVVAILSLKSRNPVRIYGVSHTRYKETDRLKIIASEFRKF' A
#
# COMPACT_ATOMS: atom_id res chain seq x y z
N GLN A 1 16.20 8.87 -10.43
CA GLN A 1 16.45 8.64 -9.00
C GLN A 1 15.53 7.52 -8.56
N GLU A 2 16.08 6.48 -7.92
CA GLU A 2 15.27 5.44 -7.29
C GLU A 2 14.71 5.97 -5.97
N LEU A 3 13.51 5.52 -5.61
CA LEU A 3 12.88 5.91 -4.35
C LEU A 3 13.54 5.11 -3.21
N ASP A 4 13.99 5.81 -2.18
CA ASP A 4 14.26 5.18 -0.89
C ASP A 4 12.92 4.77 -0.31
N GLY A 5 12.74 3.46 -0.11
CA GLY A 5 11.59 2.91 0.59
C GLY A 5 11.45 3.49 1.99
N GLY A 6 10.31 3.24 2.62
CA GLY A 6 10.00 3.85 3.91
C GLY A 6 8.67 3.39 4.50
N GLU A 7 8.26 4.10 5.54
CA GLU A 7 7.09 3.81 6.35
C GLU A 7 5.96 4.80 5.98
N PHE A 8 4.82 4.28 5.51
CA PHE A 8 3.70 5.09 5.03
C PHE A 8 2.43 4.76 5.82
N ASP A 9 1.89 5.76 6.52
CA ASP A 9 0.61 5.66 7.21
C ASP A 9 -0.53 6.11 6.29
N LEU A 10 -1.44 5.20 5.97
CA LEU A 10 -2.63 5.46 5.15
C LEU A 10 -3.93 5.38 5.97
N SER A 11 -3.86 5.63 7.29
CA SER A 11 -5.04 5.66 8.19
C SER A 11 -6.12 6.63 7.70
N ASP A 12 -5.71 7.83 7.27
CA ASP A 12 -6.62 8.89 6.81
C ASP A 12 -6.81 8.93 5.28
N THR A 13 -5.97 8.23 4.51
CA THR A 13 -5.94 8.31 3.04
C THR A 13 -5.77 6.94 2.36
N PRO A 14 -6.77 6.05 2.46
CA PRO A 14 -6.69 4.72 1.83
C PRO A 14 -6.57 4.75 0.31
N ASP A 15 -7.04 5.82 -0.34
CA ASP A 15 -7.03 5.97 -1.80
C ASP A 15 -5.63 6.04 -2.39
N LEU A 16 -4.63 6.41 -1.58
CA LEU A 16 -3.22 6.44 -1.98
C LEU A 16 -2.57 5.06 -1.96
N LEU A 17 -3.22 4.03 -1.41
CA LEU A 17 -2.70 2.67 -1.35
C LEU A 17 -2.20 2.15 -2.70
N PRO A 18 -3.01 2.13 -3.79
CA PRO A 18 -2.54 1.64 -5.08
C PRO A 18 -1.32 2.42 -5.60
N VAL A 19 -1.24 3.72 -5.31
CA VAL A 19 -0.11 4.56 -5.73
C VAL A 19 1.15 4.18 -4.95
N VAL A 20 1.08 4.13 -3.62
CA VAL A 20 2.22 3.75 -2.76
C VAL A 20 2.67 2.32 -3.03
N ALA A 21 1.73 1.42 -3.33
CA ALA A 21 2.05 0.04 -3.67
C ALA A 21 2.83 -0.04 -5.00
N ILE A 22 2.42 0.67 -6.07
CA ILE A 22 3.20 0.70 -7.32
C ILE A 22 4.58 1.35 -7.09
N LEU A 23 4.66 2.38 -6.25
CA LEU A 23 5.92 3.03 -5.92
C LEU A 23 6.84 2.09 -5.12
N SER A 24 6.30 1.20 -4.28
CA SER A 24 7.11 0.23 -3.54
C SER A 24 7.80 -0.78 -4.47
N LEU A 25 7.17 -1.17 -5.58
CA LEU A 25 7.80 -2.03 -6.60
C LEU A 25 9.03 -1.38 -7.26
N LYS A 26 9.08 -0.04 -7.28
CA LYS A 26 10.21 0.74 -7.82
C LYS A 26 11.20 1.21 -6.76
N SER A 27 10.93 0.95 -5.49
CA SER A 27 11.81 1.35 -4.40
C SER A 27 12.91 0.31 -4.19
N ARG A 28 14.12 0.77 -3.85
CA ARG A 28 15.24 -0.14 -3.54
C ARG A 28 15.10 -0.77 -2.15
N ASN A 29 14.46 -0.06 -1.23
CA ASN A 29 14.30 -0.45 0.15
C ASN A 29 12.86 -0.87 0.41
N PRO A 30 12.61 -1.78 1.36
CA PRO A 30 11.26 -2.24 1.66
C PRO A 30 10.36 -1.09 2.10
N VAL A 31 9.17 -0.99 1.49
CA VAL A 31 8.12 -0.05 1.89
C VAL A 31 7.14 -0.76 2.80
N ARG A 32 6.83 -0.14 3.94
CA ARG A 32 5.84 -0.64 4.88
C ARG A 32 4.65 0.31 4.94
N ILE A 33 3.46 -0.25 4.81
CA ILE A 33 2.21 0.51 4.77
C ILE A 33 1.36 0.13 5.98
N TYR A 34 0.86 1.12 6.73
CA TYR A 34 0.04 0.95 7.93
C TYR A 34 -1.26 1.75 7.85
N GLY A 35 -2.14 1.61 8.85
CA GLY A 35 -3.36 2.43 8.95
C GLY A 35 -4.54 1.97 8.11
N VAL A 36 -4.32 1.02 7.21
CA VAL A 36 -5.33 0.47 6.29
C VAL A 36 -6.33 -0.51 6.93
N SER A 37 -6.17 -0.80 8.22
CA SER A 37 -7.00 -1.77 8.93
C SER A 37 -8.42 -1.26 9.21
N HIS A 38 -8.58 0.06 9.37
CA HIS A 38 -9.86 0.71 9.72
C HIS A 38 -10.75 0.92 8.48
N THR A 39 -10.13 1.16 7.33
CA THR A 39 -10.80 1.38 6.04
C THR A 39 -11.39 0.09 5.47
N ARG A 40 -10.88 -1.07 5.92
CA ARG A 40 -11.44 -2.41 5.69
C ARG A 40 -12.91 -2.53 6.12
N TYR A 41 -13.37 -1.73 7.09
CA TYR A 41 -14.69 -1.89 7.68
C TYR A 41 -15.79 -1.08 6.98
N LYS A 42 -15.43 -0.03 6.22
CA LYS A 42 -16.43 0.86 5.61
C LYS A 42 -16.60 0.66 4.11
N GLU A 43 -15.55 0.30 3.37
CA GLU A 43 -15.70 0.22 1.92
C GLU A 43 -14.73 -0.78 1.27
N THR A 44 -15.12 -2.06 1.34
CA THR A 44 -14.83 -3.07 0.30
C THR A 44 -13.38 -3.56 0.19
N ASP A 45 -13.25 -4.87 -0.04
CA ASP A 45 -12.05 -5.72 -0.18
C ASP A 45 -10.97 -5.29 -1.21
N ARG A 46 -10.96 -4.05 -1.71
CA ARG A 46 -9.96 -3.55 -2.67
C ARG A 46 -8.53 -3.68 -2.14
N LEU A 47 -8.34 -3.47 -0.85
CA LEU A 47 -7.06 -3.66 -0.17
C LEU A 47 -6.56 -5.10 -0.27
N LYS A 48 -7.48 -6.05 -0.12
CA LYS A 48 -7.21 -7.49 -0.17
C LYS A 48 -6.93 -7.95 -1.60
N ILE A 49 -7.62 -7.37 -2.59
CA ILE A 49 -7.34 -7.60 -4.02
C ILE A 49 -5.95 -7.08 -4.36
N ILE A 50 -5.63 -5.83 -4.03
CA ILE A 50 -4.30 -5.25 -4.29
C ILE A 50 -3.23 -6.07 -3.57
N ALA A 51 -3.38 -6.37 -2.28
CA ALA A 51 -2.43 -7.20 -1.54
C ALA A 51 -2.28 -8.62 -2.12
N SER A 52 -3.37 -9.21 -2.63
CA SER A 52 -3.35 -10.51 -3.29
C SER A 52 -2.65 -10.46 -4.65
N GLU A 53 -2.81 -9.37 -5.42
CA GLU A 53 -2.10 -9.16 -6.68
C GLU A 53 -0.60 -8.88 -6.45
N PHE A 54 -0.25 -8.14 -5.38
CA PHE A 54 1.13 -7.96 -4.94
C PHE A 54 1.83 -9.27 -4.59
N ARG A 55 1.10 -10.27 -4.08
CA ARG A 55 1.65 -11.58 -3.74
C ARG A 55 1.82 -12.51 -4.95
N LYS A 56 1.24 -12.17 -6.11
CA LYS A 56 1.38 -12.95 -7.35
C LYS A 56 2.63 -12.55 -8.15
N PHE A 57 3.12 -11.33 -7.96
CA PHE A 57 4.42 -10.88 -8.46
C PHE A 57 5.54 -11.31 -7.50
#